data_AF-A0A2E0FDA8-F1
#
_entry.id   AF-A0A2E0FDA8-F1
#
_cell.length_a   1.000
_cell.length_b   1.000
_cell.length_c   1.000
_cell.angle_alpha   90.00
_cell.angle_beta   90.00
_cell.angle_gamma   90.00
#
_symmetry.space_group_name_H-M   'P 1'
#
loop_
_entity.id
_entity.type
_entity.pdbx_description
1 polymer ?
#
loop_
_entity_poly.entity_id
_entity_poly.type
_entity_poly.pdbx_seq_one_letter_code
_entity_poly.pdbx_strand_id
1 'polypeptide(L)'
;MRHLLPMVDGSPSILESLEGALSSLEESEKSMLETSPSMLKAFLIEQSEVLETSIEDLEQAYLRLSSRAAKEVEVLVNLDSAPLPSKSPLSDYEKSVEEKEWYRQEVLKPLAIAHLRRRRMQTENLSYEEVASWEPTEEYLNEAMQWVEPPSDFKPKKRLVRTTATRPEAERQGILVKEITTLVNKAQGRGITKTEILRSLGKDTSRWRTSCEEVLKYMLANRRIVRDHGQRKGIRYYLPIYAEHLREQEFHRQVFESLRTGPRTRTAIVKTTCYSNPKGHAKVKSALALLEREGLIRSIGNKWEMVV
;
A
#
# COMPACT_ATOMS: atom_id res chain seq x y z
N MET A 1 -25.13 0.82 -29.91
CA MET A 1 -23.87 0.37 -29.27
C MET A 1 -22.73 1.18 -29.86
N ARG A 2 -22.38 2.30 -29.23
CA ARG A 2 -21.21 3.11 -29.59
C ARG A 2 -20.10 2.75 -28.61
N HIS A 3 -19.03 2.13 -29.12
CA HIS A 3 -17.79 1.97 -28.36
C HIS A 3 -17.09 3.32 -28.31
N LEU A 4 -17.05 3.92 -27.11
CA LEU A 4 -16.17 5.05 -26.81
C LEU A 4 -14.75 4.50 -26.66
N LEU A 5 -13.87 4.88 -27.58
CA LEU A 5 -12.42 4.77 -27.42
C LEU A 5 -12.00 5.75 -26.30
N PRO A 6 -11.11 5.37 -25.37
CA PRO A 6 -10.53 6.33 -24.45
C PRO A 6 -9.67 7.32 -25.24
N MET A 7 -9.92 8.61 -25.03
CA MET A 7 -9.08 9.68 -25.53
C MET A 7 -7.69 9.52 -24.94
N VAL A 8 -6.71 9.34 -25.81
CA VAL A 8 -5.28 9.42 -25.47
C VAL A 8 -4.97 10.91 -25.41
N ASP A 9 -4.65 11.41 -24.22
CA ASP A 9 -4.11 12.76 -24.05
C ASP A 9 -2.86 12.92 -24.91
N GLY A 10 -2.88 13.92 -25.79
CA GLY A 10 -1.88 14.18 -26.83
C GLY A 10 -0.60 14.82 -26.33
N SER A 11 0.08 14.19 -25.38
CA SER A 11 1.50 14.46 -25.11
C SER A 11 2.32 13.50 -25.97
N PRO A 12 3.21 13.98 -26.87
CA PRO A 12 4.06 13.10 -27.66
C PRO A 12 4.84 12.19 -26.73
N SER A 13 4.90 10.89 -27.05
CA SER A 13 5.62 9.95 -26.22
C SER A 13 7.08 10.38 -26.12
N ILE A 14 7.73 10.14 -24.97
CA ILE A 14 9.15 10.51 -24.74
C ILE A 14 10.05 10.01 -25.88
N LEU A 15 9.70 8.87 -26.48
CA LEU A 15 10.38 8.30 -27.65
C LEU A 15 10.20 9.16 -28.90
N GLU A 16 8.99 9.61 -29.22
CA GLU A 16 8.72 10.48 -30.38
C GLU A 16 9.37 11.85 -30.23
N SER A 17 9.37 12.40 -29.00
CA SER A 17 10.02 13.68 -28.71
C SER A 17 11.54 13.60 -28.81
N LEU A 18 12.15 12.52 -28.28
CA LEU A 18 13.60 12.29 -28.38
C LEU A 18 14.03 11.92 -29.80
N GLU A 19 13.23 11.14 -30.54
CA GLU A 19 13.46 10.83 -31.95
C GLU A 19 13.38 12.10 -32.82
N GLY A 20 12.44 13.00 -32.52
CA GLY A 20 12.36 14.33 -33.10
C GLY A 20 13.62 15.16 -32.85
N ALA A 21 14.07 15.26 -31.59
CA ALA A 21 15.28 15.99 -31.21
C ALA A 21 16.56 15.40 -31.84
N LEU A 22 16.67 14.08 -31.92
CA LEU A 22 17.77 13.40 -32.61
C LEU A 22 17.71 13.67 -34.11
N SER A 23 16.52 13.67 -34.72
CA SER A 23 16.37 13.89 -36.16
C SER A 23 16.79 15.31 -36.58
N SER A 24 16.62 16.31 -35.71
CA SER A 24 17.00 17.71 -35.95
C SER A 24 18.51 18.00 -35.90
N LEU A 25 19.33 17.07 -35.40
CA LEU A 25 20.78 17.23 -35.36
C LEU A 25 21.42 17.02 -36.75
N GLU A 26 22.52 17.72 -37.01
CA GLU A 26 23.33 17.51 -38.20
C GLU A 26 24.02 16.13 -38.16
N GLU A 27 24.38 15.61 -39.34
CA GLU A 27 24.98 14.27 -39.47
C GLU A 27 26.36 14.17 -38.80
N SER A 28 27.08 15.30 -38.74
CA SER A 28 28.31 15.48 -37.97
C SER A 28 28.07 15.33 -36.47
N GLU A 29 27.03 15.96 -35.93
CA GLU A 29 26.67 15.94 -34.50
C GLU A 29 26.18 14.56 -34.08
N LYS A 30 25.35 13.91 -34.90
CA LYS A 30 24.91 12.52 -34.70
C LYS A 30 26.10 11.57 -34.57
N SER A 31 27.09 11.71 -35.47
CA SER A 31 28.31 10.90 -35.42
C SER A 31 29.12 11.14 -34.13
N MET A 32 29.15 12.38 -33.62
CA MET A 32 29.83 12.70 -32.36
C MET A 32 29.14 12.11 -31.14
N LEU A 33 27.81 12.05 -31.13
CA LEU A 33 27.03 11.41 -30.06
C LEU A 33 27.24 9.90 -30.01
N GLU A 34 27.38 9.24 -31.17
CA GLU A 34 27.68 7.80 -31.24
C GLU A 34 29.11 7.48 -30.80
N THR A 35 30.06 8.39 -31.07
CA THR A 35 31.48 8.15 -30.81
C THR A 35 31.90 8.52 -29.37
N SER A 36 31.17 9.43 -28.71
CA SER A 36 31.54 9.95 -27.39
C SER A 36 30.41 9.82 -26.35
N PRO A 37 30.55 8.95 -25.33
CA PRO A 37 29.53 8.77 -24.30
C PRO A 37 29.33 10.02 -23.42
N SER A 38 30.38 10.85 -23.28
CA SER A 38 30.29 12.11 -22.53
C SER A 38 29.45 13.15 -23.26
N MET A 39 29.52 13.19 -24.60
CA MET A 39 28.70 14.09 -25.42
C MET A 39 27.25 13.64 -25.46
N LEU A 40 27.03 12.33 -25.55
CA LEU A 40 25.70 11.74 -25.42
C LEU A 40 25.04 12.12 -24.10
N LYS A 41 25.77 11.99 -22.99
CA LYS A 41 25.24 12.34 -21.67
C LYS A 41 24.92 13.84 -21.54
N ALA A 42 25.77 14.71 -22.09
CA ALA A 42 25.52 16.15 -22.11
C ALA A 42 24.25 16.50 -22.92
N PHE A 43 24.08 15.88 -24.09
CA PHE A 43 22.88 16.04 -24.92
C PHE A 43 21.62 15.56 -24.19
N LEU A 44 21.67 14.39 -23.54
CA LEU A 44 20.52 13.88 -22.79
C LEU A 44 20.18 14.73 -21.56
N ILE A 45 21.17 15.38 -20.92
CA ILE A 45 20.92 16.36 -19.86
C ILE A 45 20.18 17.58 -20.42
N GLU A 46 20.62 18.13 -21.55
CA GLU A 46 19.94 19.25 -22.21
C GLU A 46 18.49 18.90 -22.60
N GLN A 47 18.28 17.71 -23.17
CA GLN A 47 16.94 17.23 -23.51
C GLN A 47 16.10 16.93 -22.26
N SER A 48 16.71 16.57 -21.13
CA SER A 48 16.01 16.36 -19.85
C SER A 48 15.39 17.65 -19.34
N GLU A 49 16.08 18.78 -19.53
CA GLU A 49 15.60 20.10 -19.14
C GLU A 49 14.49 20.59 -20.08
N VAL A 50 14.60 20.32 -21.38
CA VAL A 50 13.61 20.71 -22.40
C VAL A 50 12.32 19.90 -22.28
N LEU A 51 12.42 18.60 -21.99
CA LEU A 51 11.28 17.68 -21.94
C LEU A 51 10.69 17.52 -20.53
N GLU A 52 11.31 18.14 -19.52
CA GLU A 52 10.97 17.97 -18.09
C GLU A 52 10.93 16.50 -17.66
N THR A 53 11.82 15.67 -18.21
CA THR A 53 11.90 14.22 -17.96
C THR A 53 13.20 13.85 -17.26
N SER A 54 13.20 12.71 -16.55
CA SER A 54 14.42 12.23 -15.88
C SER A 54 15.51 11.86 -16.90
N ILE A 55 16.77 12.10 -16.55
CA ILE A 55 17.91 11.70 -17.39
C ILE A 55 17.94 10.18 -17.58
N GLU A 56 17.59 9.41 -16.55
CA GLU A 56 17.53 7.94 -16.60
C GLU A 56 16.47 7.45 -17.62
N ASP A 57 15.35 8.17 -17.75
CA ASP A 57 14.28 7.87 -18.70
C ASP A 57 14.75 8.12 -20.14
N LEU A 58 15.49 9.21 -20.35
CA LEU A 58 16.04 9.57 -21.65
C LEU A 58 17.20 8.66 -22.06
N GLU A 59 18.03 8.21 -21.12
CA GLU A 59 19.05 7.20 -21.37
C GLU A 59 18.42 5.86 -21.82
N GLN A 60 17.34 5.42 -21.16
CA GLN A 60 16.60 4.23 -21.56
C GLN A 60 15.88 4.39 -22.90
N ALA A 61 15.31 5.58 -23.16
CA ALA A 61 14.68 5.90 -24.44
C ALA A 61 15.70 5.89 -25.59
N TYR A 62 16.87 6.49 -25.39
CA TYR A 62 17.97 6.50 -26.35
C TYR A 62 18.47 5.09 -26.64
N LEU A 63 18.67 4.27 -25.60
CA LEU A 63 19.09 2.87 -25.74
C LEU A 63 18.09 2.05 -26.58
N ARG A 64 16.78 2.30 -26.44
CA ARG A 64 15.76 1.65 -27.29
C ARG A 64 15.84 2.10 -28.75
N LEU A 65 16.10 3.38 -29.00
CA LEU A 65 16.25 3.92 -30.36
C LEU A 65 17.51 3.36 -31.03
N SER A 66 18.64 3.33 -30.32
CA SER A 66 19.90 2.77 -30.84
C SER A 66 19.81 1.26 -31.09
N SER A 67 19.19 0.48 -30.19
CA SER A 67 18.96 -0.95 -30.40
C SER A 67 17.97 -1.24 -31.54
N ARG A 68 17.00 -0.35 -31.81
CA ARG A 68 16.13 -0.43 -33.01
C ARG A 68 16.93 -0.21 -34.29
N ALA A 69 17.79 0.79 -34.32
CA ALA A 69 18.66 1.07 -35.45
C ALA A 69 19.66 -0.07 -35.72
N ALA A 70 20.21 -0.67 -34.66
CA ALA A 70 21.15 -1.79 -34.72
C ALA A 70 20.51 -3.17 -34.97
N LYS A 71 19.17 -3.27 -35.01
CA LYS A 71 18.40 -4.53 -35.15
C LYS A 71 18.72 -5.58 -34.07
N GLU A 72 19.04 -5.14 -32.86
CA GLU A 72 19.35 -6.02 -31.72
C GLU A 72 18.07 -6.53 -31.05
N VAL A 73 17.51 -7.60 -31.60
CA VAL A 73 16.22 -8.19 -31.17
C VAL A 73 16.23 -8.59 -29.68
N GLU A 74 17.33 -9.12 -29.17
CA GLU A 74 17.43 -9.57 -27.77
C GLU A 74 17.39 -8.42 -26.76
N VAL A 75 18.01 -7.28 -27.09
CA VAL A 75 18.04 -6.09 -26.23
C VAL A 75 16.66 -5.43 -26.21
N LEU A 76 15.97 -5.40 -27.35
CA LEU A 76 14.60 -4.87 -27.46
C LEU A 76 13.58 -5.70 -26.67
N VAL A 77 13.67 -7.03 -26.70
CA VAL A 77 12.78 -7.92 -25.92
C VAL A 77 12.99 -7.73 -24.40
N ASN A 78 14.23 -7.52 -23.96
CA ASN A 78 14.53 -7.24 -22.56
C ASN A 78 14.07 -5.83 -22.14
N LEU A 79 14.22 -4.82 -23.02
CA LEU A 79 13.81 -3.46 -22.75
C LEU A 79 12.29 -3.26 -22.78
N ASP A 80 11.55 -3.97 -23.64
CA ASP A 80 10.08 -3.95 -23.65
C ASP A 80 9.48 -4.59 -22.40
N SER A 81 10.22 -5.50 -21.76
CA SER A 81 9.84 -6.09 -20.47
C SER A 81 10.11 -5.16 -19.27
N ALA A 82 10.94 -4.13 -19.44
CA ALA A 82 11.22 -3.11 -18.44
C ALA A 82 10.21 -1.95 -18.56
N PRO A 83 9.42 -1.63 -17.52
CA PRO A 83 8.54 -0.48 -17.55
C PRO A 83 9.37 0.80 -17.68
N LEU A 84 9.03 1.66 -18.65
CA LEU A 84 9.62 3.01 -18.78
C LEU A 84 9.49 3.76 -17.45
N PRO A 85 10.49 4.53 -16.99
CA PRO A 85 10.45 5.16 -15.68
C PRO A 85 9.72 6.52 -15.66
N SER A 86 8.85 6.77 -16.65
CA SER A 86 8.09 8.04 -16.78
C SER A 86 6.97 8.28 -15.77
N LYS A 87 6.84 7.43 -14.75
CA LYS A 87 6.16 7.77 -13.50
C LYS A 87 6.93 7.06 -12.41
N SER A 88 7.55 7.81 -11.51
CA SER A 88 8.09 7.30 -10.24
C SER A 88 7.18 6.17 -9.78
N PRO A 89 7.67 4.93 -9.58
CA PRO A 89 6.79 3.84 -9.23
C PRO A 89 6.45 4.04 -7.76
N LEU A 90 5.53 4.97 -7.48
CA LEU A 90 4.74 4.97 -6.28
C LEU A 90 4.32 3.51 -6.10
N SER A 91 4.65 2.97 -4.93
CA SER A 91 4.29 1.62 -4.57
C SER A 91 2.80 1.43 -4.86
N ASP A 92 2.38 0.23 -5.25
CA ASP A 92 0.95 -0.04 -5.47
C ASP A 92 0.08 0.36 -4.26
N TYR A 93 0.70 0.37 -3.07
CA TYR A 93 0.13 0.96 -1.87
C TYR A 93 -0.07 2.47 -1.97
N GLU A 94 0.97 3.23 -2.31
CA GLU A 94 0.94 4.70 -2.44
C GLU A 94 -0.04 5.13 -3.54
N LYS A 95 -0.03 4.46 -4.69
CA LYS A 95 -1.03 4.68 -5.75
C LYS A 95 -2.46 4.45 -5.27
N SER A 96 -2.67 3.45 -4.39
CA SER A 96 -3.99 3.22 -3.81
C SER A 96 -4.37 4.25 -2.75
N VAL A 97 -3.40 4.86 -2.05
CA VAL A 97 -3.66 5.93 -1.09
C VAL A 97 -4.05 7.20 -1.85
N GLU A 98 -3.28 7.58 -2.86
CA GLU A 98 -3.58 8.73 -3.73
C GLU A 98 -4.93 8.59 -4.43
N GLU A 99 -5.26 7.41 -4.98
CA GLU A 99 -6.55 7.19 -5.65
C GLU A 99 -7.73 7.37 -4.68
N LYS A 100 -7.58 6.98 -3.41
CA LYS A 100 -8.60 7.19 -2.36
C LYS A 100 -8.69 8.65 -1.94
N GLU A 101 -7.55 9.32 -1.86
CA GLU A 101 -7.47 10.71 -1.46
C GLU A 101 -8.05 11.63 -2.54
N TRP A 102 -7.69 11.38 -3.80
CA TRP A 102 -8.34 11.97 -4.98
C TRP A 102 -9.84 11.74 -4.97
N TYR A 103 -10.31 10.49 -4.79
CA TYR A 103 -11.74 10.21 -4.74
C TYR A 103 -12.46 10.96 -3.61
N ARG A 104 -11.80 11.10 -2.46
CA ARG A 104 -12.34 11.85 -1.33
C ARG A 104 -12.45 13.35 -1.65
N GLN A 105 -11.41 13.92 -2.26
CA GLN A 105 -11.29 15.36 -2.51
C GLN A 105 -12.07 15.82 -3.74
N GLU A 106 -11.99 15.08 -4.85
CA GLU A 106 -12.51 15.51 -6.15
C GLU A 106 -13.90 14.96 -6.46
N VAL A 107 -14.31 13.86 -5.82
CA VAL A 107 -15.63 13.25 -6.08
C VAL A 107 -16.57 13.43 -4.90
N LEU A 108 -16.20 12.92 -3.73
CA LEU A 108 -17.10 12.93 -2.57
C LEU A 108 -17.35 14.33 -2.01
N LYS A 109 -16.30 15.15 -1.88
CA LYS A 109 -16.42 16.49 -1.29
C LYS A 109 -17.31 17.42 -2.14
N PRO A 110 -17.14 17.55 -3.48
CA PRO A 110 -18.03 18.38 -4.29
C PRO A 110 -19.47 17.86 -4.31
N LEU A 111 -19.65 16.53 -4.33
CA LEU A 111 -20.98 15.93 -4.30
C LEU A 111 -21.70 16.21 -2.97
N ALA A 112 -20.98 16.14 -1.85
CA ALA A 112 -21.50 16.47 -0.53
C ALA A 112 -21.87 17.96 -0.40
N ILE A 113 -21.03 18.86 -0.93
CA ILE A 113 -21.33 20.30 -0.98
C ILE A 113 -22.60 20.52 -1.81
N ALA A 114 -22.68 19.95 -3.02
CA ALA A 114 -23.85 20.07 -3.88
C ALA A 114 -25.13 19.55 -3.20
N HIS A 115 -25.02 18.43 -2.47
CA HIS A 115 -26.13 17.86 -1.72
C HIS A 115 -26.61 18.77 -0.59
N LEU A 116 -25.68 19.34 0.19
CA LEU A 116 -26.00 20.28 1.27
C LEU A 116 -26.61 21.58 0.74
N ARG A 117 -26.07 22.11 -0.36
CA ARG A 117 -26.61 23.29 -1.06
C ARG A 117 -28.04 23.05 -1.52
N ARG A 118 -28.31 21.90 -2.15
CA ARG A 118 -29.66 21.50 -2.57
C ARG A 118 -30.64 21.43 -1.39
N ARG A 119 -30.22 20.85 -0.26
CA ARG A 119 -31.05 20.76 0.95
C ARG A 119 -31.38 22.16 1.49
N ARG A 120 -30.41 23.08 1.48
CA ARG A 120 -30.60 24.46 1.89
C ARG A 120 -31.60 25.21 1.02
N MET A 121 -31.46 25.10 -0.31
CA MET A 121 -32.42 25.67 -1.25
C MET A 121 -33.85 25.19 -0.98
N GLN A 122 -34.03 23.91 -0.64
CA GLN A 122 -35.35 23.33 -0.35
C GLN A 122 -35.92 23.73 1.02
N THR A 123 -35.06 23.95 2.02
CA THR A 123 -35.49 24.20 3.40
C THR A 123 -35.68 25.69 3.67
N GLU A 124 -34.81 26.52 3.09
CA GLU A 124 -34.75 27.96 3.30
C GLU A 124 -35.35 28.75 2.12
N ASN A 125 -35.83 28.06 1.06
CA ASN A 125 -36.37 28.65 -0.18
C ASN A 125 -35.43 29.67 -0.86
N LEU A 126 -34.12 29.45 -0.76
CA LEU A 126 -33.10 30.30 -1.36
C LEU A 126 -32.86 29.97 -2.83
N SER A 127 -32.44 30.97 -3.59
CA SER A 127 -32.00 30.80 -4.97
C SER A 127 -30.62 30.13 -5.05
N TYR A 128 -30.29 29.57 -6.22
CA TYR A 128 -28.99 28.94 -6.43
C TYR A 128 -27.83 29.94 -6.29
N GLU A 129 -28.03 31.19 -6.71
CA GLU A 129 -27.00 32.24 -6.69
C GLU A 129 -26.58 32.61 -5.26
N GLU A 130 -27.53 32.62 -4.32
CA GLU A 130 -27.29 32.89 -2.89
C GLU A 130 -26.56 31.75 -2.18
N VAL A 131 -26.75 30.52 -2.66
CA VAL A 131 -26.19 29.31 -2.04
C VAL A 131 -24.89 28.85 -2.71
N ALA A 132 -24.59 29.33 -3.93
CA ALA A 132 -23.41 28.96 -4.70
C ALA A 132 -22.09 29.40 -4.03
N SER A 133 -22.09 30.52 -3.32
CA SER A 133 -20.94 31.03 -2.57
C SER A 133 -20.84 30.45 -1.15
N TRP A 134 -21.85 29.72 -0.70
CA TRP A 134 -21.85 29.16 0.64
C TRP A 134 -21.01 27.88 0.72
N GLU A 135 -20.10 27.84 1.71
CA GLU A 135 -19.29 26.67 2.04
C GLU A 135 -19.75 26.07 3.38
N PRO A 136 -20.07 24.76 3.42
CA PRO A 136 -20.43 24.08 4.66
C PRO A 136 -19.23 23.93 5.61
N THR A 137 -19.49 23.93 6.91
CA THR A 137 -18.49 23.57 7.94
C THR A 137 -18.01 22.13 7.76
N GLU A 138 -16.75 21.85 8.12
CA GLU A 138 -16.12 20.53 7.95
C GLU A 138 -16.91 19.39 8.63
N GLU A 139 -17.56 19.65 9.77
CA GLU A 139 -18.37 18.66 10.49
C GLU A 139 -19.57 18.20 9.64
N TYR A 140 -20.37 19.14 9.12
CA TYR A 140 -21.51 18.85 8.26
C TYR A 140 -21.09 18.22 6.92
N LEU A 141 -19.94 18.63 6.40
CA LEU A 141 -19.35 18.07 5.18
C LEU A 141 -19.00 16.59 5.36
N ASN A 142 -18.32 16.26 6.47
CA ASN A 142 -17.94 14.88 6.78
C ASN A 142 -19.16 14.00 7.05
N GLU A 143 -20.22 14.53 7.68
CA GLU A 143 -21.48 13.81 7.85
C GLU A 143 -22.14 13.56 6.50
N ALA A 144 -22.28 14.58 5.65
CA ALA A 144 -22.89 14.45 4.33
C ALA A 144 -22.16 13.44 3.45
N MET A 145 -20.82 13.41 3.49
CA MET A 145 -20.02 12.44 2.74
C MET A 145 -20.33 10.96 3.07
N GLN A 146 -20.93 10.66 4.23
CA GLN A 146 -21.31 9.29 4.59
C GLN A 146 -22.61 8.83 3.91
N TRP A 147 -23.49 9.76 3.56
CA TRP A 147 -24.84 9.49 3.04
C TRP A 147 -24.97 9.71 1.54
N VAL A 148 -24.01 10.44 0.96
CA VAL A 148 -24.01 10.79 -0.45
C VAL A 148 -23.54 9.59 -1.28
N GLU A 149 -24.39 9.15 -2.21
CA GLU A 149 -24.08 8.03 -3.11
C GLU A 149 -23.48 8.53 -4.43
N PRO A 150 -22.17 8.37 -4.66
CA PRO A 150 -21.56 8.73 -5.93
C PRO A 150 -21.81 7.66 -7.00
N PRO A 151 -21.79 8.06 -8.29
CA PRO A 151 -21.91 7.13 -9.41
C PRO A 151 -20.87 6.02 -9.34
N SER A 152 -21.23 4.81 -9.79
CA SER A 152 -20.40 3.61 -9.71
C SER A 152 -19.02 3.77 -10.35
N ASP A 153 -18.93 4.61 -11.38
CA ASP A 153 -17.76 4.72 -12.25
C ASP A 153 -16.58 5.42 -11.58
N PHE A 154 -16.85 6.22 -10.55
CA PHE A 154 -15.83 6.97 -9.81
C PHE A 154 -15.33 6.24 -8.57
N LYS A 155 -15.96 5.12 -8.18
CA LYS A 155 -15.55 4.39 -6.97
C LYS A 155 -14.14 3.84 -7.15
N PRO A 156 -13.21 4.10 -6.20
CA PRO A 156 -11.83 3.66 -6.33
C PRO A 156 -11.82 2.14 -6.47
N LYS A 157 -11.15 1.65 -7.51
CA LYS A 157 -11.12 0.22 -7.77
C LYS A 157 -10.32 -0.42 -6.65
N LYS A 158 -10.87 -1.48 -6.05
CA LYS A 158 -10.07 -2.32 -5.14
C LYS A 158 -8.99 -2.98 -5.97
N ARG A 159 -7.81 -2.35 -6.04
CA ARG A 159 -6.62 -2.96 -6.65
C ARG A 159 -6.30 -4.20 -5.82
N LEU A 160 -6.64 -5.36 -6.36
CA LEU A 160 -6.03 -6.59 -5.92
C LEU A 160 -4.55 -6.41 -6.21
N VAL A 161 -3.71 -6.27 -5.18
CA VAL A 161 -2.26 -6.41 -5.32
C VAL A 161 -2.06 -7.74 -6.05
N ARG A 162 -1.82 -7.65 -7.35
CA ARG A 162 -1.52 -8.81 -8.18
C ARG A 162 -0.15 -9.24 -7.70
N THR A 163 -0.10 -10.37 -7.01
CA THR A 163 1.11 -11.18 -7.00
C THR A 163 1.61 -11.27 -8.43
N THR A 164 2.90 -11.12 -8.64
CA THR A 164 3.63 -11.23 -9.93
C THR A 164 3.50 -12.60 -10.62
N ALA A 165 2.54 -13.40 -10.18
CA ALA A 165 2.21 -14.73 -10.58
C ALA A 165 1.63 -14.80 -12.00
N THR A 166 2.04 -15.82 -12.74
CA THR A 166 1.43 -16.22 -14.02
C THR A 166 -0.09 -16.45 -13.86
N ARG A 167 -0.88 -16.27 -14.92
CA ARG A 167 -2.34 -16.49 -14.92
C ARG A 167 -2.82 -17.75 -14.15
N PRO A 168 -2.25 -18.96 -14.37
CA PRO A 168 -2.67 -20.15 -13.63
C PRO A 168 -2.32 -20.11 -12.13
N GLU A 169 -1.30 -19.34 -11.75
CA GLU A 169 -0.90 -19.16 -10.37
C GLU A 169 -1.75 -18.11 -9.67
N ALA A 170 -2.16 -17.04 -10.36
CA ALA A 170 -3.15 -16.09 -9.86
C ALA A 170 -4.50 -16.77 -9.55
N GLU A 171 -4.98 -17.67 -10.43
CA GLU A 171 -6.20 -18.46 -10.18
C GLU A 171 -6.05 -19.34 -8.94
N ARG A 172 -4.91 -20.05 -8.83
CA ARG A 172 -4.58 -20.87 -7.66
C ARG A 172 -4.59 -20.06 -6.37
N GLN A 173 -3.95 -18.89 -6.38
CA GLN A 173 -3.90 -18.01 -5.22
C GLN A 173 -5.27 -17.43 -4.88
N GLY A 174 -6.11 -17.14 -5.87
CA GLY A 174 -7.51 -16.74 -5.65
C GLY A 174 -8.33 -17.81 -4.92
N ILE A 175 -8.13 -19.08 -5.26
CA ILE A 175 -8.74 -20.22 -4.53
C ILE A 175 -8.23 -20.26 -3.09
N LEU A 176 -6.91 -20.16 -2.89
CA LEU A 176 -6.30 -20.16 -1.56
C LEU A 176 -6.79 -19.00 -0.69
N VAL A 177 -6.96 -17.79 -1.22
CA VAL A 177 -7.50 -16.65 -0.46
C VAL A 177 -8.87 -16.97 0.12
N LYS A 178 -9.77 -17.55 -0.68
CA LYS A 178 -11.12 -17.93 -0.24
C LYS A 178 -11.07 -19.02 0.82
N GLU A 179 -10.33 -20.08 0.54
CA GLU A 179 -10.18 -21.24 1.43
C GLU A 179 -9.54 -20.85 2.78
N ILE A 180 -8.42 -20.11 2.76
CA ILE A 180 -7.75 -19.61 3.97
C ILE A 180 -8.68 -18.73 4.79
N THR A 181 -9.42 -17.82 4.16
CA THR A 181 -10.39 -16.98 4.88
C THR A 181 -11.41 -17.83 5.63
N THR A 182 -11.94 -18.89 5.01
CA THR A 182 -12.91 -19.78 5.68
C THR A 182 -12.28 -20.55 6.83
N LEU A 183 -11.03 -21.03 6.69
CA LEU A 183 -10.34 -21.79 7.73
C LEU A 183 -9.95 -20.91 8.92
N VAL A 184 -9.42 -19.71 8.67
CA VAL A 184 -9.08 -18.76 9.73
C VAL A 184 -10.35 -18.33 10.48
N ASN A 185 -11.47 -18.13 9.78
CA ASN A 185 -12.75 -17.84 10.43
C ASN A 185 -13.24 -19.00 11.32
N LYS A 186 -13.11 -20.25 10.86
CA LYS A 186 -13.45 -21.44 11.66
C LYS A 186 -12.58 -21.60 12.90
N ALA A 187 -11.31 -21.20 12.83
CA ALA A 187 -10.38 -21.29 13.95
C ALA A 187 -10.65 -20.25 15.07
N GLN A 188 -11.37 -19.16 14.75
CA GLN A 188 -11.76 -18.11 15.68
C GLN A 188 -10.60 -17.66 16.60
N GLY A 189 -10.84 -17.58 17.92
CA GLY A 189 -9.87 -17.13 18.92
C GLY A 189 -8.70 -18.09 19.19
N ARG A 190 -8.69 -19.30 18.62
CA ARG A 190 -7.53 -20.21 18.70
C ARG A 190 -6.43 -19.78 17.73
N GLY A 191 -6.82 -19.21 16.58
CA GLY A 191 -5.93 -18.97 15.45
C GLY A 191 -5.47 -20.27 14.79
N ILE A 192 -4.87 -20.14 13.61
CA ILE A 192 -4.44 -21.27 12.80
C ILE A 192 -3.03 -21.05 12.26
N THR A 193 -2.21 -22.10 12.22
CA THR A 193 -0.84 -22.04 11.67
C THR A 193 -0.82 -22.31 10.17
N LYS A 194 0.24 -21.89 9.46
CA LYS A 194 0.44 -22.18 8.02
C LYS A 194 0.33 -23.69 7.72
N THR A 195 0.91 -24.52 8.57
CA THR A 195 0.89 -25.98 8.41
C THR A 195 -0.50 -26.57 8.65
N GLU A 196 -1.25 -26.06 9.65
CA GLU A 196 -2.64 -26.49 9.89
C GLU A 196 -3.56 -26.08 8.73
N ILE A 197 -3.36 -24.89 8.14
CA ILE A 197 -4.07 -24.45 6.92
C ILE A 197 -3.83 -25.45 5.80
N LEU A 198 -2.56 -25.69 5.43
CA LEU A 198 -2.21 -26.54 4.30
C LEU A 198 -2.65 -27.99 4.47
N ARG A 199 -2.55 -28.52 5.70
CA ARG A 199 -3.03 -29.86 6.04
C ARG A 199 -4.55 -29.96 5.94
N SER A 200 -5.28 -28.95 6.41
CA SER A 200 -6.75 -28.91 6.33
C SER A 200 -7.25 -28.86 4.88
N LEU A 201 -6.44 -28.35 3.96
CA LEU A 201 -6.73 -28.30 2.53
C LEU A 201 -6.26 -29.54 1.76
N GLY A 202 -5.54 -30.47 2.40
CA GLY A 202 -4.91 -31.60 1.72
C GLY A 202 -3.79 -31.19 0.74
N LYS A 203 -3.25 -29.98 0.88
CA LYS A 203 -2.32 -29.34 -0.07
C LYS A 203 -0.94 -29.13 0.55
N ASP A 204 -0.47 -30.05 1.40
CA ASP A 204 0.78 -29.86 2.15
C ASP A 204 2.06 -30.21 1.36
N THR A 205 2.20 -29.70 0.14
CA THR A 205 3.39 -29.91 -0.71
C THR A 205 4.24 -28.64 -0.85
N SER A 206 5.49 -28.78 -1.29
CA SER A 206 6.44 -27.66 -1.44
C SER A 206 5.88 -26.51 -2.29
N ARG A 207 5.27 -26.83 -3.45
CA ARG A 207 4.67 -25.84 -4.35
C ARG A 207 3.53 -25.06 -3.68
N TRP A 208 2.64 -25.73 -2.98
CA TRP A 208 1.52 -25.09 -2.27
C TRP A 208 1.97 -24.31 -1.05
N ARG A 209 3.08 -24.71 -0.40
CA ARG A 209 3.71 -23.93 0.67
C ARG A 209 4.16 -22.55 0.20
N THR A 210 4.78 -22.46 -0.97
CA THR A 210 5.22 -21.18 -1.56
C THR A 210 4.02 -20.30 -1.91
N SER A 211 3.04 -20.83 -2.67
CA SER A 211 1.85 -20.07 -3.02
C SER A 211 1.03 -19.64 -1.79
N CYS A 212 0.93 -20.49 -0.77
CA CYS A 212 0.26 -20.14 0.49
C CYS A 212 1.00 -19.05 1.25
N GLU A 213 2.32 -19.04 1.23
CA GLU A 213 3.11 -18.00 1.87
C GLU A 213 2.90 -16.63 1.21
N GLU A 214 2.89 -16.58 -0.12
CA GLU A 214 2.58 -15.37 -0.88
C GLU A 214 1.17 -14.86 -0.58
N VAL A 215 0.19 -15.77 -0.54
CA VAL A 215 -1.19 -15.43 -0.19
C VAL A 215 -1.30 -14.91 1.26
N LEU A 216 -0.60 -15.52 2.21
CA LEU A 216 -0.59 -15.04 3.59
C LEU A 216 0.08 -13.66 3.71
N LYS A 217 1.19 -13.42 2.98
CA LYS A 217 1.82 -12.09 2.88
C LYS A 217 0.85 -11.06 2.31
N TYR A 218 0.16 -11.39 1.22
CA TYR A 218 -0.88 -10.56 0.62
C TYR A 218 -2.03 -10.26 1.60
N MET A 219 -2.54 -11.27 2.31
CA MET A 219 -3.65 -11.10 3.25
C MET A 219 -3.26 -10.28 4.48
N LEU A 220 -2.00 -10.37 4.93
CA LEU A 220 -1.43 -9.52 5.97
C LEU A 220 -1.32 -8.05 5.50
N ALA A 221 -0.76 -7.82 4.31
CA ALA A 221 -0.61 -6.48 3.74
C ALA A 221 -1.95 -5.76 3.59
N ASN A 222 -3.01 -6.50 3.22
CA ASN A 222 -4.36 -5.98 3.09
C ASN A 222 -5.17 -5.98 4.40
N ARG A 223 -4.54 -6.21 5.55
CA ARG A 223 -5.17 -6.26 6.89
C ARG A 223 -6.37 -7.23 6.98
N ARG A 224 -6.43 -8.25 6.12
CA ARG A 224 -7.50 -9.27 6.15
C ARG A 224 -7.28 -10.29 7.25
N ILE A 225 -6.02 -10.51 7.62
CA ILE A 225 -5.61 -11.36 8.73
C ILE A 225 -4.53 -10.65 9.54
N VAL A 226 -4.34 -11.09 10.78
CA VAL A 226 -3.28 -10.63 11.70
C VAL A 226 -2.44 -11.84 12.08
N ARG A 227 -1.13 -11.65 12.25
CA ARG A 227 -0.20 -12.69 12.70
C ARG A 227 0.16 -12.49 14.17
N ASP A 228 0.14 -13.58 14.93
CA ASP A 228 0.73 -13.69 16.26
C ASP A 228 2.00 -14.52 16.20
N HIS A 229 3.08 -13.96 16.74
CA HIS A 229 4.35 -14.67 16.94
C HIS A 229 4.35 -15.34 18.31
N GLY A 230 3.41 -16.27 18.50
CA GLY A 230 3.24 -16.99 19.76
C GLY A 230 4.49 -17.82 20.11
N GLN A 231 5.07 -17.54 21.27
CA GLN A 231 6.40 -17.99 21.73
C GLN A 231 6.65 -19.52 21.80
N ARG A 232 5.67 -20.39 21.52
CA ARG A 232 5.84 -21.86 21.68
C ARG A 232 5.15 -22.77 20.66
N LYS A 233 4.29 -22.26 19.77
CA LYS A 233 3.44 -23.11 18.88
C LYS A 233 3.45 -22.70 17.41
N GLY A 234 4.47 -21.93 16.99
CA GLY A 234 4.57 -21.39 15.63
C GLY A 234 3.68 -20.18 15.39
N ILE A 235 3.89 -19.51 14.25
CA ILE A 235 3.14 -18.32 13.85
C ILE A 235 1.68 -18.68 13.61
N ARG A 236 0.78 -17.96 14.29
CA ARG A 236 -0.68 -18.14 14.17
C ARG A 236 -1.31 -16.97 13.46
N TYR A 237 -2.30 -17.27 12.63
CA TYR A 237 -3.06 -16.29 11.88
C TYR A 237 -4.49 -16.22 12.42
N TYR A 238 -5.00 -15.00 12.55
CA TYR A 238 -6.32 -14.68 13.07
C TYR A 238 -7.02 -13.71 12.13
N LEU A 239 -8.36 -13.69 12.14
CA LEU A 239 -9.08 -12.52 11.65
C LEU A 239 -8.91 -11.37 12.65
N PRO A 240 -8.87 -10.10 12.20
CA PRO A 240 -8.74 -8.95 13.08
C PRO A 240 -9.77 -8.92 14.22
N ILE A 241 -10.99 -9.40 13.95
CA ILE A 241 -12.10 -9.46 14.92
C ILE A 241 -11.76 -10.40 16.10
N TYR A 242 -11.04 -11.50 15.84
CA TYR A 242 -10.67 -12.49 16.86
C TYR A 242 -9.26 -12.27 17.44
N ALA A 243 -8.56 -11.24 16.98
CA ALA A 243 -7.21 -10.88 17.39
C ALA A 243 -7.18 -9.87 18.55
N GLU A 244 -8.19 -9.88 19.43
CA GLU A 244 -8.31 -8.91 20.53
C GLU A 244 -7.11 -8.94 21.49
N HIS A 245 -6.52 -10.11 21.70
CA HIS A 245 -5.29 -10.29 22.49
C HIS A 245 -4.02 -9.69 21.83
N LEU A 246 -4.08 -9.35 20.54
CA LEU A 246 -3.01 -8.66 19.82
C LEU A 246 -3.22 -7.14 19.77
N ARG A 247 -4.40 -6.65 20.14
CA ARG A 247 -4.65 -5.20 20.20
C ARG A 247 -4.01 -4.64 21.46
N GLU A 248 -3.51 -3.42 21.36
CA GLU A 248 -3.15 -2.64 22.53
C GLU A 248 -4.39 -2.51 23.42
N GLN A 249 -4.33 -3.12 24.59
CA GLN A 249 -5.36 -2.94 25.61
C GLN A 249 -4.95 -1.77 26.50
N GLU A 250 -5.92 -1.11 27.13
CA GLU A 250 -5.67 -0.08 28.15
C GLU A 250 -4.69 -0.57 29.24
N PHE A 251 -4.67 -1.88 29.48
CA PHE A 251 -3.70 -2.54 30.34
C PHE A 251 -2.24 -2.41 29.86
N HIS A 252 -1.97 -2.54 28.55
CA HIS A 252 -0.62 -2.35 28.00
C HIS A 252 -0.16 -0.91 28.20
N ARG A 253 -1.06 0.05 28.01
CA ARG A 253 -0.82 1.47 28.29
C ARG A 253 -0.52 1.71 29.77
N GLN A 254 -1.29 1.14 30.69
CA GLN A 254 -1.00 1.23 32.14
C GLN A 254 0.35 0.63 32.52
N VAL A 255 0.72 -0.51 31.92
CA VAL A 255 2.04 -1.12 32.11
C VAL A 255 3.15 -0.20 31.60
N PHE A 256 2.98 0.38 30.42
CA PHE A 256 3.93 1.33 29.83
C PHE A 256 4.06 2.61 30.66
N GLU A 257 2.95 3.22 31.06
CA GLU A 257 2.91 4.43 31.90
C GLU A 257 3.58 4.20 33.26
N SER A 258 3.47 2.99 33.83
CA SER A 258 4.14 2.65 35.09
C SER A 258 5.68 2.78 35.01
N LEU A 259 6.25 2.59 33.81
CA LEU A 259 7.69 2.69 33.53
C LEU A 259 8.17 4.13 33.30
N ARG A 260 7.25 5.10 33.16
CA ARG A 260 7.59 6.53 32.99
C ARG A 260 8.38 7.11 34.17
N THR A 261 8.21 6.51 35.35
CA THR A 261 8.89 6.93 36.59
C THR A 261 10.28 6.31 36.78
N GLY A 262 10.75 5.51 35.81
CA GLY A 262 12.05 4.86 35.82
C GLY A 262 11.96 3.33 35.83
N PRO A 263 13.12 2.64 35.89
CA PRO A 263 13.18 1.19 35.71
C PRO A 263 12.47 0.42 36.83
N ARG A 264 11.49 -0.41 36.49
CA ARG A 264 10.70 -1.19 37.48
C ARG A 264 10.81 -2.69 37.28
N THR A 265 10.70 -3.42 38.39
CA THR A 265 10.60 -4.90 38.36
C THR A 265 9.17 -5.31 38.03
N ARG A 266 9.00 -6.52 37.46
CA ARG A 266 7.69 -7.10 37.16
C ARG A 266 6.75 -7.07 38.37
N THR A 267 7.27 -7.35 39.56
CA THR A 267 6.50 -7.38 40.81
C THR A 267 6.00 -5.98 41.18
N ALA A 268 6.83 -4.95 40.98
CA ALA A 268 6.43 -3.55 41.20
C ALA A 268 5.34 -3.12 40.20
N ILE A 269 5.49 -3.49 38.93
CA ILE A 269 4.50 -3.20 37.88
C ILE A 269 3.17 -3.90 38.18
N VAL A 270 3.20 -5.18 38.58
CA VAL A 270 1.99 -5.92 38.97
C VAL A 270 1.27 -5.20 40.11
N LYS A 271 1.98 -4.80 41.17
CA LYS A 271 1.37 -4.09 42.31
C LYS A 271 0.69 -2.77 41.92
N THR A 272 1.20 -2.09 40.89
CA THR A 272 0.64 -0.82 40.42
C THR A 272 -0.51 -1.01 39.43
N THR A 273 -0.51 -2.08 38.64
CA THR A 273 -1.41 -2.24 37.47
C THR A 273 -2.50 -3.28 37.66
N CYS A 274 -2.31 -4.32 38.48
CA CYS A 274 -3.29 -5.40 38.65
C CYS A 274 -3.15 -6.17 39.97
N TYR A 275 -3.93 -7.26 40.11
CA TYR A 275 -3.90 -8.11 41.31
C TYR A 275 -2.60 -8.93 41.40
N SER A 276 -2.01 -8.97 42.60
CA SER A 276 -0.77 -9.71 42.91
C SER A 276 -1.02 -11.22 43.02
N ASN A 277 -1.32 -11.87 41.90
CA ASN A 277 -1.50 -13.33 41.79
C ASN A 277 -0.78 -13.89 40.55
N PRO A 278 -0.62 -15.23 40.42
CA PRO A 278 0.08 -15.83 39.27
C PRO A 278 -0.48 -15.42 37.90
N LYS A 279 -1.80 -15.18 37.81
CA LYS A 279 -2.46 -14.72 36.58
C LYS A 279 -2.08 -13.28 36.22
N GLY A 280 -2.03 -12.38 37.20
CA GLY A 280 -1.58 -10.99 37.03
C GLY A 280 -0.11 -10.92 36.62
N HIS A 281 0.75 -11.73 37.24
CA HIS A 281 2.15 -11.85 36.83
C HIS A 281 2.32 -12.35 35.39
N ALA A 282 1.50 -13.32 34.96
CA ALA A 282 1.51 -13.80 33.57
C ALA A 282 1.02 -12.71 32.60
N LYS A 283 -0.02 -11.95 32.99
CA LYS A 283 -0.57 -10.85 32.18
C LYS A 283 0.45 -9.72 31.98
N VAL A 284 1.10 -9.26 33.05
CA VAL A 284 2.18 -8.26 32.96
C VAL A 284 3.36 -8.78 32.14
N LYS A 285 3.75 -10.06 32.31
CA LYS A 285 4.81 -10.65 31.50
C LYS A 285 4.47 -10.64 30.00
N SER A 286 3.23 -10.95 29.64
CA SER A 286 2.77 -10.91 28.24
C SER A 286 2.79 -9.48 27.69
N ALA A 287 2.33 -8.49 28.47
CA ALA A 287 2.35 -7.10 28.09
C ALA A 287 3.79 -6.56 27.89
N LEU A 288 4.70 -6.86 28.81
CA LEU A 288 6.11 -6.47 28.70
C LEU A 288 6.77 -7.10 27.47
N ALA A 289 6.51 -8.38 27.17
CA ALA A 289 7.04 -9.04 25.99
C ALA A 289 6.53 -8.42 24.68
N LEU A 290 5.28 -7.92 24.67
CA LEU A 290 4.71 -7.22 23.51
C LEU A 290 5.37 -5.84 23.33
N LEU A 291 5.46 -5.05 24.40
CA LEU A 291 6.10 -3.72 24.37
C LEU A 291 7.59 -3.78 24.01
N GLU A 292 8.30 -4.80 24.50
CA GLU A 292 9.72 -5.02 24.19
C GLU A 292 9.91 -5.42 22.71
N ARG A 293 9.01 -6.25 22.18
CA ARG A 293 9.01 -6.61 20.75
C ARG A 293 8.74 -5.41 19.84
N GLU A 294 7.94 -4.45 20.29
CA GLU A 294 7.66 -3.21 19.57
C GLU A 294 8.76 -2.16 19.73
N GLY A 295 9.81 -2.45 20.51
CA GLY A 295 10.94 -1.54 20.73
C GLY A 295 10.63 -0.37 21.66
N LEU A 296 9.50 -0.41 22.37
CA LEU A 296 9.07 0.66 23.28
C LEU A 296 9.77 0.59 24.65
N ILE A 297 10.15 -0.61 25.06
CA ILE A 297 10.83 -0.86 26.34
C ILE A 297 12.00 -1.82 26.14
N ARG A 298 12.98 -1.78 27.05
CA ARG A 298 14.10 -2.73 27.11
C ARG A 298 14.25 -3.34 28.48
N SER A 299 14.75 -4.57 28.54
CA SER A 299 15.10 -5.24 29.79
C SER A 299 16.50 -4.84 30.26
N ILE A 300 16.60 -4.51 31.55
CA ILE A 300 17.86 -4.30 32.28
C ILE A 300 17.88 -5.24 33.48
N GLY A 301 18.52 -6.39 33.30
CA GLY A 301 18.53 -7.46 34.30
C GLY A 301 17.12 -7.91 34.66
N ASN A 302 16.69 -7.65 35.90
CA ASN A 302 15.36 -8.01 36.41
C ASN A 302 14.33 -6.86 36.33
N LYS A 303 14.67 -5.77 35.65
CA LYS A 303 13.85 -4.58 35.49
C LYS A 303 13.58 -4.30 34.01
N TRP A 304 12.56 -3.50 33.76
CA TRP A 304 12.24 -2.96 32.45
C TRP A 304 12.26 -1.44 32.52
N GLU A 305 12.67 -0.80 31.44
CA GLU A 305 12.64 0.65 31.28
C GLU A 305 12.20 1.03 29.87
N MET A 306 11.75 2.28 29.70
CA MET A 306 11.39 2.81 28.39
C MET A 306 12.64 3.05 27.54
N VAL A 307 12.56 2.75 26.25
CA VAL A 307 13.58 3.15 25.27
C VAL A 307 13.30 4.62 24.94
N VAL A 308 14.26 5.49 25.24
CA VAL A 308 14.26 6.91 24.86
C VAL A 308 14.98 7.06 23.53
#